data_AF-A0A7W0A2B2-F1
#
_entry.id   AF-A0A7W0A2B2-F1
#
_cell.length_a   1.000
_cell.length_b   1.000
_cell.length_c   1.000
_cell.angle_alpha   90.00
_cell.angle_beta   90.00
_cell.angle_gamma   90.00
#
_symmetry.space_group_name_H-M   'P 1'
#
loop_
_entity.id
_entity.type
_entity.pdbx_description
1 polymer ?
#
loop_
_entity_poly.entity_id
_entity_poly.type
_entity_poly.pdbx_seq_one_letter_code
_entity_poly.pdbx_strand_id
1 'polypeptide(L)'
;MTTSRTVTLTAIAAGLYVFLCWAFADGLFTGNWWNTDDIAGSAVFTYVLLGLIIGAGFVQARRLPASWSPPRSRTDSTPAGQVDDPVFWKLLLGNVYLSILWLPLRFFVGREWLTAGEHKLRDSAWMDGGTALVAPGEAMGFWERIVVIPEQGRPAITYGWYRDFLQYLIDQEWQSGFAKMIAIGEFLVGVGLVVGALVGIAAFFGTLLNFNFLLAGTASTNPLLFGLGVFLVLGWKVAGHWGLDRWILPALGTPWKPLPRFMSEPSRGGSREAVG
;
A
#
# COMPACT_ATOMS: atom_id res chain seq x y z
N MET A 1 10.21 22.44 -8.37
CA MET A 1 11.06 21.22 -8.47
C MET A 1 12.04 21.41 -9.62
N THR A 2 13.31 20.99 -9.50
CA THR A 2 14.31 21.10 -10.59
C THR A 2 14.76 19.73 -11.06
N THR A 3 15.32 19.66 -12.27
CA THR A 3 15.93 18.43 -12.83
C THR A 3 16.94 17.80 -11.87
N SER A 4 17.87 18.58 -11.33
CA SER A 4 18.91 18.09 -10.39
C SER A 4 18.30 17.44 -9.15
N ARG A 5 17.31 18.08 -8.52
CA ARG A 5 16.61 17.51 -7.35
C ARG A 5 15.89 16.22 -7.69
N THR A 6 15.26 16.12 -8.86
CA THR A 6 14.59 14.90 -9.29
C THR A 6 15.56 13.74 -9.50
N VAL A 7 16.75 14.00 -10.06
CA VAL A 7 17.81 12.98 -10.16
C VAL A 7 18.24 12.49 -8.77
N THR A 8 18.45 13.41 -7.83
CA THR A 8 18.77 13.04 -6.44
C THR A 8 17.68 12.19 -5.81
N LEU A 9 16.40 12.59 -5.93
CA LEU A 9 15.29 11.79 -5.41
C LEU A 9 15.17 10.41 -6.07
N THR A 10 15.50 10.32 -7.37
CA THR A 10 15.50 9.04 -8.10
C THR A 10 16.58 8.12 -7.56
N ALA A 11 17.79 8.64 -7.32
CA ALA A 11 18.88 7.86 -6.71
C ALA A 11 18.51 7.39 -5.29
N ILE A 12 17.91 8.27 -4.49
CA ILE A 12 17.39 7.92 -3.15
C ILE A 12 16.33 6.81 -3.26
N ALA A 13 15.38 6.93 -4.19
CA ALA A 13 14.32 5.94 -4.38
C ALA A 13 14.91 4.58 -4.81
N ALA A 14 15.81 4.57 -5.79
CA ALA A 14 16.48 3.36 -6.24
C ALA A 14 17.27 2.68 -5.10
N GLY A 15 18.05 3.47 -4.34
CA GLY A 15 18.79 2.97 -3.17
C GLY A 15 17.88 2.43 -2.08
N LEU A 16 16.76 3.10 -1.79
CA LEU A 16 15.76 2.62 -0.83
C LEU A 16 15.13 1.30 -1.28
N TYR A 17 14.82 1.14 -2.57
CA TYR A 17 14.27 -0.11 -3.09
C TYR A 17 15.25 -1.27 -2.95
N VAL A 18 16.52 -1.04 -3.34
CA VAL A 18 17.59 -2.04 -3.18
C VAL A 18 17.77 -2.39 -1.70
N PHE A 19 17.76 -1.41 -0.81
CA PHE A 19 17.85 -1.64 0.63
C PHE A 19 16.68 -2.48 1.16
N LEU A 20 15.44 -2.16 0.78
CA LEU A 20 14.26 -2.92 1.21
C LEU A 20 14.35 -4.37 0.75
N CYS A 21 14.71 -4.61 -0.51
CA CYS A 21 14.88 -5.96 -1.03
C CYS A 21 16.06 -6.69 -0.38
N TRP A 22 17.18 -6.02 -0.09
CA TRP A 22 18.33 -6.66 0.56
C TRP A 22 18.05 -7.00 2.03
N ALA A 23 17.38 -6.10 2.76
CA ALA A 23 17.15 -6.24 4.19
C ALA A 23 16.00 -7.20 4.53
N PHE A 24 15.00 -7.31 3.66
CA PHE A 24 13.73 -7.93 3.99
C PHE A 24 13.19 -8.91 2.94
N ALA A 25 13.87 -9.10 1.82
CA ALA A 25 13.51 -10.14 0.86
C ALA A 25 14.65 -11.12 0.66
N ASP A 26 14.31 -12.40 0.58
CA ASP A 26 15.28 -13.44 0.30
C ASP A 26 15.68 -13.39 -1.19
N GLY A 27 16.97 -13.58 -1.47
CA GLY A 27 17.42 -13.82 -2.85
C GLY A 27 17.90 -12.60 -3.64
N LEU A 28 17.95 -11.39 -3.08
CA LEU A 28 18.62 -10.30 -3.77
C LEU A 28 20.12 -10.64 -3.93
N PHE A 29 20.61 -10.61 -5.17
CA PHE A 29 21.96 -11.04 -5.58
C PHE A 29 22.24 -12.56 -5.53
N THR A 30 21.22 -13.40 -5.36
CA THR A 30 21.39 -14.85 -5.53
C THR A 30 21.21 -15.26 -7.00
N GLY A 31 21.71 -16.44 -7.37
CA GLY A 31 21.69 -16.94 -8.76
C GLY A 31 20.29 -17.27 -9.33
N ASN A 32 19.21 -17.03 -8.59
CA ASN A 32 17.83 -17.25 -9.03
C ASN A 32 17.32 -16.12 -9.93
N TRP A 33 17.98 -15.94 -11.08
CA TRP A 33 17.62 -14.92 -12.06
C TRP A 33 16.19 -15.12 -12.57
N TRP A 34 15.80 -16.36 -12.87
CA TRP A 34 14.48 -16.72 -13.39
C TRP A 34 13.92 -17.92 -12.64
N ASN A 35 12.63 -17.86 -12.29
CA ASN A 35 11.91 -18.96 -11.67
C ASN A 35 10.48 -19.03 -12.27
N THR A 36 10.11 -20.14 -12.88
CA THR A 36 8.78 -20.34 -13.48
C THR A 36 7.70 -20.67 -12.45
N ASP A 37 8.13 -21.16 -11.28
CA ASP A 37 7.25 -21.55 -10.18
C ASP A 37 6.95 -20.35 -9.27
N ASP A 38 7.81 -19.32 -9.32
CA ASP A 38 7.68 -18.06 -8.58
C ASP A 38 8.17 -16.87 -9.42
N ILE A 39 7.30 -16.36 -10.29
CA ILE A 39 7.67 -15.29 -11.22
C ILE A 39 7.88 -13.98 -10.45
N ALA A 40 6.97 -13.64 -9.52
CA ALA A 40 7.03 -12.42 -8.74
C ALA A 40 8.22 -12.40 -7.74
N GLY A 41 8.65 -13.56 -7.25
CA GLY A 41 9.84 -13.72 -6.41
C GLY A 41 11.16 -13.74 -7.18
N SER A 42 11.15 -13.84 -8.51
CA SER A 42 12.37 -13.90 -9.30
C SER A 42 13.24 -12.63 -9.21
N ALA A 43 14.56 -12.80 -9.31
CA ALA A 43 15.46 -11.63 -9.28
C ALA A 43 15.23 -10.72 -10.50
N VAL A 44 14.91 -11.28 -11.67
CA VAL A 44 14.55 -10.49 -12.86
C VAL A 44 13.38 -9.55 -12.57
N PHE A 45 12.34 -10.01 -11.88
CA PHE A 45 11.20 -9.15 -11.55
C PHE A 45 11.62 -7.96 -10.67
N THR A 46 12.47 -8.21 -9.68
CA THR A 46 13.05 -7.17 -8.82
C THR A 46 13.87 -6.14 -9.62
N TYR A 47 14.72 -6.59 -10.55
CA TYR A 47 15.50 -5.67 -11.41
C TYR A 47 14.63 -4.89 -12.40
N VAL A 48 13.54 -5.48 -12.90
CA VAL A 48 12.57 -4.77 -13.73
C VAL A 48 11.93 -3.62 -12.93
N LEU A 49 11.49 -3.89 -11.71
CA LEU A 49 10.91 -2.86 -10.83
C LEU A 49 11.93 -1.75 -10.50
N LEU A 50 13.19 -2.09 -10.25
CA LEU A 50 14.28 -1.11 -10.10
C LEU A 50 14.47 -0.27 -11.37
N GLY A 51 14.48 -0.90 -12.54
CA GLY A 51 14.56 -0.22 -13.84
C GLY A 51 13.39 0.74 -14.06
N LEU A 52 12.18 0.36 -13.63
CA LEU A 52 10.99 1.23 -13.68
C LEU A 52 11.12 2.45 -12.75
N ILE A 53 11.71 2.31 -11.56
CA ILE A 53 12.01 3.46 -10.67
C ILE A 53 12.94 4.45 -11.38
N ILE A 54 14.04 3.94 -11.92
CA ILE A 54 15.04 4.78 -12.60
C ILE A 54 14.43 5.45 -13.85
N GLY A 55 13.68 4.67 -14.65
CA GLY A 55 12.99 5.16 -15.84
C GLY A 55 11.95 6.24 -15.53
N ALA A 56 11.12 6.03 -14.49
CA ALA A 56 10.16 7.03 -14.02
C ALA A 56 10.85 8.33 -13.61
N GLY A 57 11.93 8.23 -12.82
CA GLY A 57 12.72 9.37 -12.39
C GLY A 57 13.35 10.15 -13.56
N PHE A 58 13.86 9.42 -14.55
CA PHE A 58 14.41 10.02 -15.77
C PHE A 58 13.35 10.74 -16.61
N VAL A 59 12.17 10.14 -16.80
CA VAL A 59 11.05 10.79 -17.49
C VAL A 59 10.58 12.02 -16.71
N GLN A 60 10.53 11.97 -15.38
CA GLN A 60 10.19 13.12 -14.55
C GLN A 60 11.20 14.26 -14.70
N ALA A 61 12.50 13.95 -14.67
CA ALA A 61 13.58 14.92 -14.74
C ALA A 61 13.56 15.68 -16.07
N ARG A 62 13.23 14.99 -17.18
CA ARG A 62 13.10 15.59 -18.53
C ARG A 62 11.93 16.57 -18.66
N ARG A 63 10.93 16.49 -17.79
CA ARG A 63 9.73 17.36 -17.83
C ARG A 63 9.89 18.61 -16.97
N LEU A 64 11.01 18.77 -16.27
CA LEU A 64 11.22 19.84 -15.29
C LEU A 64 12.29 20.84 -15.76
N PRO A 65 12.12 22.14 -15.42
CA PRO A 65 13.11 23.15 -15.75
C PRO A 65 14.38 22.99 -14.90
N ALA A 66 15.50 23.49 -15.43
CA ALA A 66 16.79 23.47 -14.75
C ALA A 66 16.80 24.36 -13.49
N SER A 67 16.14 25.52 -13.54
CA SER A 67 15.98 26.47 -12.43
C SER A 67 14.51 26.58 -12.02
N TRP A 68 14.26 26.71 -10.71
CA TRP A 68 12.92 26.78 -10.13
C TRP A 68 12.73 28.07 -9.35
N SER A 69 11.67 28.81 -9.67
CA SER A 69 11.17 29.91 -8.85
C SER A 69 9.98 29.42 -8.01
N PRO A 70 10.02 29.52 -6.67
CA PRO A 70 8.92 29.06 -5.84
C PRO A 70 7.65 29.91 -6.08
N PRO A 71 6.47 29.28 -6.27
CA PRO A 71 5.20 29.98 -6.15
C PRO A 71 5.12 30.61 -4.75
N ARG A 72 4.51 31.79 -4.65
CA ARG A 72 4.25 32.41 -3.35
C ARG A 72 3.35 31.46 -2.55
N SER A 73 3.81 31.01 -1.39
CA SER A 73 2.99 30.19 -0.50
C SER A 73 1.78 31.01 -0.07
N ARG A 74 0.58 30.56 -0.41
CA ARG A 74 -0.62 31.07 0.25
C ARG A 74 -0.53 30.59 1.69
N THR A 75 -0.25 31.50 2.62
CA THR A 75 -0.44 31.26 4.04
C THR A 75 -1.94 31.21 4.27
N ASP A 76 -2.51 30.01 4.18
CA ASP A 76 -3.87 29.80 4.68
C ASP A 76 -3.80 30.00 6.20
N SER A 77 -4.51 31.01 6.71
CA SER A 77 -4.57 31.27 8.14
C SER A 77 -5.22 30.09 8.83
N THR A 78 -4.45 29.32 9.60
CA THR A 78 -4.97 28.20 10.38
C THR A 78 -6.01 28.73 11.37
N PRO A 79 -7.26 28.21 11.37
CA PRO A 79 -8.27 28.61 12.33
C PRO A 79 -7.79 28.45 13.77
N ALA A 80 -8.26 29.33 14.67
CA ALA A 80 -7.87 29.29 16.08
C ALA A 80 -8.16 27.90 16.68
N GLY A 81 -7.12 27.26 17.25
CA GLY A 81 -7.19 25.93 17.86
C GLY A 81 -6.79 24.75 16.96
N GLN A 82 -6.58 24.96 15.66
CA GLN A 82 -6.08 23.92 14.75
C GLN A 82 -4.54 23.93 14.71
N VAL A 83 -3.93 22.75 14.79
CA VAL A 83 -2.48 22.57 14.58
C VAL A 83 -2.25 22.32 13.11
N ASP A 84 -1.32 23.08 12.51
CA ASP A 84 -0.98 22.93 11.10
C ASP A 84 -0.02 21.76 10.87
N ASP A 85 -0.24 20.98 9.80
CA ASP A 85 0.66 19.87 9.48
C ASP A 85 2.06 20.39 9.10
N PRO A 86 3.14 19.69 9.49
CA PRO A 86 4.48 20.04 9.05
C PRO A 86 4.57 20.09 7.53
N VAL A 87 5.28 21.09 6.99
CA VAL A 87 5.43 21.34 5.55
C VAL A 87 5.87 20.09 4.79
N PHE A 88 6.78 19.31 5.37
CA PHE A 88 7.26 18.07 4.77
C PHE A 88 6.13 17.05 4.54
N TRP A 89 5.21 16.86 5.50
CA TRP A 89 4.10 15.91 5.35
C TRP A 89 3.11 16.34 4.29
N LYS A 90 2.78 17.63 4.24
CA LYS A 90 1.94 18.20 3.18
C LYS A 90 2.54 17.95 1.79
N LEU A 91 3.86 18.11 1.67
CA LEU A 91 4.57 17.84 0.43
C LEU A 91 4.59 16.34 0.12
N LEU A 92 4.97 15.49 1.07
CA LEU A 92 5.12 14.05 0.85
C LEU A 92 3.81 13.38 0.43
N LEU A 93 2.69 13.78 1.04
CA LEU A 93 1.36 13.20 0.82
C LEU A 93 0.56 13.90 -0.28
N GLY A 94 0.91 15.13 -0.64
CA GLY A 94 0.12 15.98 -1.55
C GLY A 94 0.82 16.42 -2.83
N ASN A 95 2.14 16.25 -2.93
CA ASN A 95 2.91 16.73 -4.08
C ASN A 95 3.32 15.59 -5.03
N VAL A 96 2.76 15.59 -6.23
CA VAL A 96 3.06 14.59 -7.28
C VAL A 96 4.53 14.52 -7.66
N TYR A 97 5.33 15.57 -7.46
CA TYR A 97 6.77 15.52 -7.72
C TYR A 97 7.54 14.63 -6.75
N LEU A 98 6.97 14.31 -5.58
CA LEU A 98 7.52 13.37 -4.61
C LEU A 98 7.01 11.94 -4.81
N SER A 99 6.14 11.69 -5.80
CA SER A 99 5.65 10.34 -6.14
C SER A 99 6.75 9.31 -6.39
N ILE A 100 7.93 9.74 -6.85
CA ILE A 100 9.08 8.85 -7.05
C ILE A 100 9.54 8.17 -5.75
N LEU A 101 9.37 8.83 -4.60
CA LEU A 101 9.74 8.27 -3.29
C LEU A 101 8.78 7.18 -2.80
N TRP A 102 7.59 7.11 -3.40
CA TRP A 102 6.59 6.10 -3.09
C TRP A 102 6.77 4.82 -3.91
N LEU A 103 7.45 4.88 -5.06
CA LEU A 103 7.71 3.70 -5.89
C LEU A 103 8.44 2.57 -5.17
N PRO A 104 9.52 2.82 -4.38
CA PRO A 104 10.21 1.76 -3.65
C PRO A 104 9.30 1.00 -2.70
N LEU A 105 8.53 1.73 -1.89
CA LEU A 105 7.57 1.15 -0.94
C LEU A 105 6.49 0.37 -1.69
N ARG A 106 5.92 0.97 -2.73
CA ARG A 106 4.84 0.38 -3.52
C ARG A 106 5.29 -0.90 -4.23
N PHE A 107 6.46 -0.89 -4.85
CA PHE A 107 7.01 -2.04 -5.55
C PHE A 107 7.47 -3.14 -4.60
N PHE A 108 8.06 -2.79 -3.46
CA PHE A 108 8.43 -3.76 -2.45
C PHE A 108 7.18 -4.45 -1.89
N VAL A 109 6.24 -3.69 -1.32
CA VAL A 109 5.00 -4.23 -0.73
C VAL A 109 4.17 -4.97 -1.78
N GLY A 110 4.05 -4.39 -2.99
CA GLY A 110 3.32 -5.02 -4.09
C GLY A 110 3.94 -6.34 -4.55
N ARG A 111 5.27 -6.43 -4.62
CA ARG A 111 5.97 -7.68 -4.97
C ARG A 111 5.77 -8.76 -3.91
N GLU A 112 5.86 -8.42 -2.63
CA GLU A 112 5.65 -9.39 -1.54
C GLU A 112 4.22 -9.96 -1.56
N TRP A 113 3.21 -9.10 -1.74
CA TRP A 113 1.83 -9.57 -1.91
C TRP A 113 1.61 -10.38 -3.17
N LEU A 114 2.22 -9.97 -4.28
CA LEU A 114 2.09 -10.67 -5.55
C LEU A 114 2.71 -12.06 -5.48
N THR A 115 3.87 -12.17 -4.82
CA THR A 115 4.57 -13.44 -4.56
C THR A 115 3.71 -14.35 -3.70
N ALA A 116 3.22 -13.86 -2.55
CA ALA A 116 2.36 -14.64 -1.65
C ALA A 116 1.06 -15.12 -2.34
N GLY A 117 0.42 -14.23 -3.09
CA GLY A 117 -0.78 -14.56 -3.86
C GLY A 117 -0.52 -15.54 -5.00
N GLU A 118 0.56 -15.35 -5.76
CA GLU A 118 0.95 -16.25 -6.87
C GLU A 118 1.15 -17.69 -6.37
N HIS A 119 1.90 -17.87 -5.28
CA HIS A 119 2.10 -19.19 -4.65
C HIS A 119 0.77 -19.86 -4.29
N LYS A 120 -0.17 -19.11 -3.70
CA LYS A 120 -1.48 -19.64 -3.32
C LYS A 120 -2.37 -19.94 -4.53
N LEU A 121 -2.33 -19.13 -5.59
CA LEU A 121 -3.10 -19.39 -6.80
C LEU A 121 -2.63 -20.64 -7.55
N ARG A 122 -1.36 -21.03 -7.39
CA ARG A 122 -0.77 -22.23 -8.00
C ARG A 122 -0.96 -23.49 -7.14
N ASP A 123 -1.23 -23.31 -5.85
CA ASP A 123 -1.40 -24.40 -4.91
C ASP A 123 -2.86 -24.90 -4.87
N SER A 124 -3.04 -26.20 -5.14
CA SER A 124 -4.35 -26.83 -5.06
C SER A 124 -4.94 -26.79 -3.66
N ALA A 125 -4.13 -26.72 -2.60
CA ALA A 125 -4.64 -26.62 -1.24
C ALA A 125 -5.44 -25.33 -0.99
N TRP A 126 -5.17 -24.27 -1.75
CA TRP A 126 -5.91 -23.01 -1.69
C TRP A 126 -7.04 -22.95 -2.71
N MET A 127 -6.80 -23.49 -3.91
CA MET A 127 -7.71 -23.35 -5.05
C MET A 127 -8.72 -24.49 -5.19
N ASP A 128 -8.50 -25.62 -4.50
CA ASP A 128 -9.36 -26.79 -4.52
C ASP A 128 -9.61 -27.31 -3.09
N GLY A 129 -10.88 -27.35 -2.68
CA GLY A 129 -11.29 -27.83 -1.35
C GLY A 129 -10.94 -26.94 -0.14
N GLY A 130 -9.94 -26.05 -0.23
CA GLY A 130 -9.54 -25.18 0.89
C GLY A 130 -8.76 -25.90 1.99
N THR A 131 -8.04 -26.98 1.64
CA THR A 131 -7.25 -27.79 2.56
C THR A 131 -6.10 -27.03 3.22
N ALA A 132 -5.68 -25.91 2.64
CA ALA A 132 -4.74 -24.98 3.27
C ALA A 132 -5.27 -24.42 4.60
N LEU A 133 -6.60 -24.28 4.75
CA LEU A 133 -7.24 -23.73 5.93
C LEU A 133 -7.82 -24.81 6.85
N VAL A 134 -8.49 -25.81 6.29
CA VAL A 134 -9.08 -26.96 7.02
C VAL A 134 -8.86 -28.19 6.16
N ALA A 135 -8.13 -29.19 6.66
CA ALA A 135 -7.74 -30.34 5.87
C ALA A 135 -8.35 -31.65 6.40
N PRO A 136 -8.69 -32.60 5.51
CA PRO A 136 -9.22 -33.88 5.92
C PRO A 136 -8.13 -34.76 6.57
N GLY A 137 -8.48 -35.44 7.66
CA GLY A 137 -7.61 -36.41 8.32
C GLY A 137 -6.71 -35.79 9.40
N GLU A 138 -5.51 -36.36 9.60
CA GLU A 138 -4.62 -35.97 10.71
C GLU A 138 -3.78 -34.71 10.43
N ALA A 139 -3.65 -34.31 9.15
CA ALA A 139 -2.94 -33.11 8.77
C ALA A 139 -3.85 -31.89 8.92
N MET A 140 -3.80 -31.22 10.07
CA MET A 140 -4.60 -30.01 10.32
C MET A 140 -4.24 -28.87 9.37
N GLY A 141 -5.26 -28.23 8.78
CA GLY A 141 -5.14 -26.98 8.04
C GLY A 141 -4.82 -25.78 8.93
N PHE A 142 -4.52 -24.62 8.34
CA PHE A 142 -4.06 -23.46 9.10
C PHE A 142 -5.04 -23.02 10.21
N TRP A 143 -6.34 -22.92 9.91
CA TRP A 143 -7.34 -22.50 10.90
C TRP A 143 -7.46 -23.51 12.03
N GLU A 144 -7.52 -24.80 11.71
CA GLU A 144 -7.58 -25.88 12.69
C GLU A 144 -6.41 -25.83 13.67
N ARG A 145 -5.19 -25.55 13.18
CA ARG A 145 -4.00 -25.45 14.04
C ARG A 145 -4.06 -24.26 15.00
N ILE A 146 -4.57 -23.11 14.57
CA ILE A 146 -4.52 -21.88 15.38
C ILE A 146 -5.70 -21.74 16.35
N VAL A 147 -6.83 -22.41 16.09
CA VAL A 147 -7.98 -22.44 17.00
C VAL A 147 -7.79 -23.39 18.18
N VAL A 148 -6.82 -24.31 18.12
CA VAL A 148 -6.46 -25.17 19.26
C VAL A 148 -5.92 -24.32 20.42
N ILE A 149 -6.39 -24.64 21.63
CA ILE A 149 -5.88 -24.09 22.88
C ILE A 149 -4.95 -25.16 23.48
N PRO A 150 -3.63 -24.93 23.50
CA PRO A 150 -2.70 -25.91 24.04
C PRO A 150 -2.84 -26.02 25.56
N GLU A 151 -2.69 -27.24 26.10
CA GLU A 151 -2.70 -27.48 27.55
C GLU A 151 -1.56 -26.73 28.28
N GLN A 152 -0.45 -26.49 27.56
CA GLN A 152 0.71 -25.76 28.05
C GLN A 152 1.18 -24.73 27.02
N GLY A 153 1.55 -23.54 27.48
CA GLY A 153 2.00 -22.44 26.63
C GLY A 153 0.90 -21.43 26.28
N ARG A 154 1.22 -20.51 25.37
CA ARG A 154 0.28 -19.48 24.92
C ARG A 154 -0.44 -19.93 23.65
N PRO A 155 -1.77 -19.78 23.57
CA PRO A 155 -2.48 -20.04 22.33
C PRO A 155 -2.01 -19.12 21.20
N ALA A 156 -2.09 -19.59 19.95
CA ALA A 156 -1.72 -18.78 18.77
C ALA A 156 -2.56 -17.50 18.68
N ILE A 157 -3.87 -17.63 18.88
CA ILE A 157 -4.81 -16.50 18.93
C ILE A 157 -4.93 -15.97 20.35
N THR A 158 -4.58 -14.70 20.54
CA THR A 158 -4.69 -14.05 21.87
C THR A 158 -6.14 -13.65 22.20
N TYR A 159 -6.94 -13.26 21.20
CA TYR A 159 -8.28 -12.72 21.42
C TYR A 159 -9.37 -13.79 21.24
N GLY A 160 -10.11 -14.09 22.31
CA GLY A 160 -11.16 -15.13 22.31
C GLY A 160 -12.20 -14.94 21.20
N TRP A 161 -12.73 -13.73 21.02
CA TRP A 161 -13.73 -13.44 19.98
C TRP A 161 -13.23 -13.77 18.57
N TYR A 162 -11.94 -13.62 18.31
CA TYR A 162 -11.35 -13.90 17.00
C TYR A 162 -11.21 -15.41 16.79
N ARG A 163 -10.87 -16.15 17.85
CA ARG A 163 -10.90 -17.61 17.83
C ARG A 163 -12.32 -18.13 17.58
N ASP A 164 -13.31 -17.61 18.29
CA ASP A 164 -14.71 -18.02 18.14
C ASP A 164 -15.22 -17.73 16.72
N PHE A 165 -14.81 -16.61 16.13
CA PHE A 165 -15.08 -16.29 14.73
C PHE A 165 -14.47 -17.33 13.77
N LEU A 166 -13.19 -17.70 13.95
CA LEU A 166 -12.58 -18.73 13.10
C LEU A 166 -13.21 -20.10 13.32
N GLN A 167 -13.54 -20.46 14.56
CA GLN A 167 -14.25 -21.71 14.87
C GLN A 167 -15.61 -21.75 14.16
N TYR A 168 -16.37 -20.65 14.20
CA TYR A 168 -17.62 -20.53 13.45
C TYR A 168 -17.43 -20.75 11.94
N LEU A 169 -16.37 -20.20 11.33
CA LEU A 169 -16.08 -20.43 9.92
C LEU A 169 -15.74 -21.90 9.59
N ILE A 170 -15.02 -22.57 10.50
CA ILE A 170 -14.72 -24.01 10.39
C ILE A 170 -16.02 -24.81 10.48
N ASP A 171 -16.86 -24.52 11.48
CA ASP A 171 -18.12 -25.24 11.73
C ASP A 171 -19.13 -25.07 10.57
N GLN A 172 -19.06 -23.95 9.84
CA GLN A 172 -19.88 -23.70 8.66
C GLN A 172 -19.27 -24.21 7.34
N GLU A 173 -18.09 -24.84 7.40
CA GLU A 173 -17.36 -25.37 6.24
C GLU A 173 -17.02 -24.31 5.17
N TRP A 174 -16.78 -23.06 5.58
CA TRP A 174 -16.52 -21.94 4.65
C TRP A 174 -15.07 -21.85 4.16
N GLN A 175 -14.19 -22.79 4.55
CA GLN A 175 -12.78 -22.81 4.18
C GLN A 175 -12.53 -22.70 2.66
N SER A 176 -13.32 -23.39 1.84
CA SER A 176 -13.08 -23.43 0.39
C SER A 176 -13.28 -22.06 -0.26
N GLY A 177 -14.31 -21.32 0.16
CA GLY A 177 -14.57 -19.97 -0.31
C GLY A 177 -13.53 -18.97 0.21
N PHE A 178 -13.21 -19.05 1.51
CA PHE A 178 -12.24 -18.15 2.13
C PHE A 178 -10.82 -18.36 1.62
N ALA A 179 -10.39 -19.60 1.37
CA ALA A 179 -9.07 -19.89 0.82
C ALA A 179 -8.88 -19.20 -0.54
N LYS A 180 -9.85 -19.33 -1.44
CA LYS A 180 -9.84 -18.65 -2.74
C LYS A 180 -9.87 -17.13 -2.59
N MET A 181 -10.71 -16.61 -1.70
CA MET A 181 -10.82 -15.17 -1.45
C MET A 181 -9.49 -14.59 -0.94
N ILE A 182 -8.80 -15.29 -0.04
CA ILE A 182 -7.48 -14.89 0.45
C ILE A 182 -6.48 -14.94 -0.71
N ALA A 183 -6.33 -16.08 -1.40
CA ALA A 183 -5.37 -16.23 -2.50
C ALA A 183 -5.54 -15.16 -3.59
N ILE A 184 -6.77 -14.95 -4.06
CA ILE A 184 -7.10 -13.94 -5.07
C ILE A 184 -6.91 -12.53 -4.51
N GLY A 185 -7.31 -12.28 -3.27
CA GLY A 185 -7.17 -10.98 -2.61
C GLY A 185 -5.72 -10.55 -2.50
N GLU A 186 -4.83 -11.44 -2.05
CA GLU A 186 -3.39 -11.19 -1.97
C GLU A 186 -2.79 -10.87 -3.34
N PHE A 187 -3.15 -11.68 -4.34
CA PHE A 187 -2.68 -11.47 -5.70
C PHE A 187 -3.15 -10.11 -6.26
N LEU A 188 -4.43 -9.77 -6.10
CA LEU A 188 -4.99 -8.51 -6.57
C LEU A 188 -4.42 -7.29 -5.84
N VAL A 189 -4.13 -7.40 -4.54
CA VAL A 189 -3.40 -6.37 -3.79
C VAL A 189 -2.01 -6.17 -4.41
N GLY A 190 -1.28 -7.27 -4.66
CA GLY A 190 0.03 -7.23 -5.31
C GLY A 190 -0.01 -6.56 -6.69
N VAL A 191 -0.94 -6.99 -7.55
CA VAL A 191 -1.14 -6.40 -8.89
C VAL A 191 -1.51 -4.92 -8.80
N GLY A 192 -2.49 -4.56 -7.97
CA GLY A 192 -2.94 -3.18 -7.79
C GLY A 192 -1.81 -2.26 -7.35
N LEU A 193 -0.98 -2.73 -6.41
CA LEU A 193 0.20 -1.99 -5.96
C LEU A 193 1.27 -1.90 -7.04
N VAL A 194 1.66 -2.98 -7.71
CA VAL A 194 2.72 -2.96 -8.75
C VAL A 194 2.31 -2.11 -9.95
N VAL A 195 1.11 -2.30 -10.48
CA VAL A 195 0.59 -1.54 -11.62
C VAL A 195 0.26 -0.10 -11.24
N GLY A 196 -0.08 0.12 -9.97
CA GLY A 196 -0.43 1.43 -9.43
C GLY A 196 -1.85 1.80 -9.78
N ALA A 197 -2.75 0.82 -9.67
CA ALA A 197 -4.18 0.95 -9.89
C ALA A 197 -4.89 0.80 -8.56
N LEU A 198 -5.65 1.83 -8.19
CA LEU A 198 -6.34 1.96 -6.91
C LEU A 198 -5.40 1.74 -5.72
N VAL A 199 -4.22 2.38 -5.72
CA VAL A 199 -3.14 2.13 -4.74
C VAL A 199 -3.64 2.27 -3.30
N GLY A 200 -4.45 3.28 -3.01
CA GLY A 200 -5.04 3.46 -1.68
C GLY A 200 -5.93 2.29 -1.25
N ILE A 201 -6.75 1.77 -2.17
CA ILE A 201 -7.65 0.64 -1.92
C ILE A 201 -6.86 -0.67 -1.79
N ALA A 202 -5.91 -0.91 -2.70
CA ALA A 202 -5.03 -2.07 -2.64
C ALA A 202 -4.22 -2.10 -1.34
N ALA A 203 -3.61 -0.96 -0.96
CA ALA A 203 -2.88 -0.83 0.30
C ALA A 203 -3.79 -1.01 1.53
N PHE A 204 -5.03 -0.51 1.47
CA PHE A 204 -6.01 -0.70 2.56
C PHE A 204 -6.34 -2.18 2.77
N PHE A 205 -6.71 -2.90 1.71
CA PHE A 205 -7.02 -4.34 1.83
C PHE A 205 -5.79 -5.17 2.19
N GLY A 206 -4.61 -4.84 1.66
CA GLY A 206 -3.36 -5.46 2.10
C GLY A 206 -3.11 -5.23 3.60
N THR A 207 -3.27 -4.00 4.08
CA THR A 207 -3.09 -3.69 5.51
C THR A 207 -4.12 -4.42 6.37
N LEU A 208 -5.37 -4.55 5.90
CA LEU A 208 -6.43 -5.32 6.57
C LEU A 208 -6.12 -6.82 6.64
N LEU A 209 -5.64 -7.42 5.54
CA LEU A 209 -5.20 -8.82 5.52
C LEU A 209 -4.02 -9.06 6.47
N ASN A 210 -3.02 -8.17 6.47
CA ASN A 210 -1.91 -8.23 7.42
C ASN A 210 -2.38 -8.14 8.87
N PHE A 211 -3.31 -7.23 9.17
CA PHE A 211 -3.90 -7.12 10.50
C PHE A 211 -4.59 -8.43 10.91
N ASN A 212 -5.35 -9.04 10.00
CA ASN A 212 -6.00 -10.33 10.25
C ASN A 212 -4.98 -11.46 10.52
N PHE A 213 -3.86 -11.49 9.79
CA PHE A 213 -2.78 -12.46 10.00
C PHE A 213 -2.07 -12.28 11.35
N LEU A 214 -1.90 -11.04 11.81
CA LEU A 214 -1.36 -10.74 13.14
C LEU A 214 -2.32 -11.19 14.24
N LEU A 215 -3.64 -11.01 14.08
CA LEU A 215 -4.65 -11.55 15.01
C LEU A 215 -4.63 -13.09 15.08
N ALA A 216 -4.35 -13.74 13.94
CA ALA A 216 -4.17 -15.18 13.83
C ALA A 216 -2.85 -15.71 14.44
N GLY A 217 -1.97 -14.83 14.93
CA GLY A 217 -0.70 -15.21 15.57
C GLY A 217 0.45 -15.46 14.59
N THR A 218 0.34 -15.04 13.32
CA THR A 218 1.42 -15.18 12.33
C THR A 218 2.25 -13.90 12.24
N ALA A 219 3.57 -14.00 12.42
CA ALA A 219 4.42 -12.84 12.69
C ALA A 219 5.66 -12.66 11.78
N SER A 220 5.95 -13.53 10.80
CA SER A 220 7.28 -13.55 10.16
C SER A 220 7.63 -12.25 9.41
N THR A 221 6.85 -11.82 8.40
CA THR A 221 7.10 -10.58 7.63
C THR A 221 5.96 -9.55 7.74
N ASN A 222 4.85 -9.96 8.37
CA ASN A 222 3.59 -9.20 8.43
C ASN A 222 3.70 -7.80 9.06
N PRO A 223 4.49 -7.55 10.13
CA PRO A 223 4.60 -6.21 10.73
C PRO A 223 5.19 -5.16 9.78
N LEU A 224 6.19 -5.54 8.96
CA LEU A 224 6.80 -4.63 7.99
C LEU A 224 5.81 -4.24 6.90
N LEU A 225 5.14 -5.24 6.29
CA LEU A 225 4.16 -4.99 5.24
C LEU A 225 2.95 -4.19 5.75
N PHE A 226 2.53 -4.43 6.99
CA PHE A 226 1.52 -3.61 7.65
C PHE A 226 1.97 -2.15 7.76
N GLY A 227 3.16 -1.90 8.31
CA GLY A 227 3.68 -0.54 8.49
C GLY A 227 3.82 0.22 7.17
N LEU A 228 4.44 -0.41 6.16
CA LEU A 228 4.58 0.19 4.83
C LEU A 228 3.22 0.37 4.13
N GLY A 229 2.29 -0.58 4.33
CA GLY A 229 0.92 -0.49 3.84
C GLY A 229 0.18 0.72 4.37
N VAL A 230 0.28 1.01 5.68
CA VAL A 230 -0.30 2.21 6.29
C VAL A 230 0.23 3.49 5.65
N PHE A 231 1.55 3.59 5.41
CA PHE A 231 2.11 4.74 4.70
C PHE A 231 1.53 4.88 3.29
N LEU A 232 1.36 3.78 2.55
CA LEU A 232 0.75 3.80 1.21
C LEU A 232 -0.72 4.22 1.25
N VAL A 233 -1.47 3.80 2.28
CA VAL A 233 -2.86 4.26 2.51
C VAL A 233 -2.88 5.77 2.73
N LEU A 234 -1.99 6.32 3.56
CA LEU A 234 -1.90 7.77 3.78
C LEU A 234 -1.47 8.52 2.52
N GLY A 235 -0.51 7.97 1.79
CA GLY A 235 0.06 8.54 0.56
C GLY A 235 -0.76 8.31 -0.71
N TRP A 236 -1.98 7.77 -0.61
CA TRP A 236 -2.77 7.28 -1.75
C TRP A 236 -2.90 8.26 -2.93
N LYS A 237 -2.99 9.57 -2.65
CA LYS A 237 -3.14 10.63 -3.68
C LYS A 237 -1.92 10.74 -4.60
N VAL A 238 -0.74 10.41 -4.09
CA VAL A 238 0.55 10.64 -4.75
C VAL A 238 1.23 9.31 -5.12
N ALA A 239 1.05 8.27 -4.30
CA ALA A 239 1.74 6.98 -4.46
C ALA A 239 1.43 6.27 -5.79
N GLY A 240 0.22 6.46 -6.34
CA GLY A 240 -0.20 5.89 -7.63
C GLY A 240 0.14 6.75 -8.86
N HIS A 241 0.75 7.93 -8.69
CA HIS A 241 0.98 8.86 -9.81
C HIS A 241 1.85 8.24 -10.93
N TRP A 242 2.90 7.51 -10.55
CA TRP A 242 3.70 6.70 -11.47
C TRP A 242 3.09 5.31 -11.70
N GLY A 243 1.78 5.27 -11.95
CA GLY A 243 0.97 4.07 -12.16
C GLY A 243 -0.28 4.39 -12.99
N LEU A 244 -1.32 3.56 -12.88
CA LEU A 244 -2.61 3.78 -13.54
C LEU A 244 -3.49 4.85 -12.84
N ASP A 245 -3.26 5.12 -11.56
CA ASP A 245 -4.05 6.08 -10.76
C ASP A 245 -4.04 7.50 -11.32
N ARG A 246 -3.01 7.87 -12.09
CA ARG A 246 -2.99 9.15 -12.80
C ARG A 246 -4.14 9.33 -13.80
N TRP A 247 -4.71 8.22 -14.30
CA TRP A 247 -5.85 8.20 -15.21
C TRP A 247 -7.13 7.73 -14.51
N ILE A 248 -7.02 6.74 -13.62
CA ILE A 248 -8.17 6.16 -12.91
C ILE A 248 -8.77 7.17 -11.93
N LEU A 249 -7.97 7.84 -11.09
CA LEU A 249 -8.49 8.73 -10.05
C LEU A 249 -9.24 9.94 -10.63
N PRO A 250 -8.73 10.63 -11.68
CA PRO A 250 -9.50 11.70 -12.32
C PRO A 250 -10.80 11.20 -12.98
N ALA A 251 -10.80 9.98 -13.53
CA ALA A 251 -11.98 9.40 -14.19
C ALA A 251 -13.09 9.00 -13.20
N LEU A 252 -12.72 8.43 -12.04
CA LEU A 252 -13.66 8.13 -10.96
C LEU A 252 -14.22 9.41 -10.32
N GLY A 253 -13.44 10.50 -10.36
CA GLY A 253 -13.77 11.76 -9.71
C GLY A 253 -13.66 11.69 -8.19
N THR A 254 -13.56 12.85 -7.54
CA THR A 254 -13.64 12.94 -6.07
C THR A 254 -15.07 13.23 -5.64
N PRO A 255 -15.62 12.54 -4.62
CA PRO A 255 -16.98 12.81 -4.11
C PRO A 255 -17.13 14.23 -3.53
N TRP A 256 -16.02 14.90 -3.25
CA TRP A 256 -15.97 16.22 -2.59
C TRP A 256 -15.90 17.39 -3.58
N LYS A 257 -16.68 17.37 -4.68
CA LYS A 257 -16.85 18.58 -5.51
C LYS A 257 -17.36 19.70 -4.60
N PRO A 258 -16.74 20.90 -4.59
CA PRO A 258 -17.17 21.97 -3.70
C PRO A 258 -18.64 22.29 -3.97
N LEU A 259 -19.47 22.19 -2.93
CA LEU A 259 -20.85 22.67 -2.98
C LEU A 259 -20.81 24.16 -3.34
N PRO A 260 -21.53 24.61 -4.39
CA PRO A 260 -21.56 26.02 -4.76
C PRO A 260 -22.43 26.78 -3.76
N ARG A 261 -21.95 27.03 -2.53
CA ARG A 261 -22.75 27.70 -1.51
C ARG A 261 -21.99 28.24 -0.28
N PHE A 262 -20.84 28.91 -0.45
CA PHE A 262 -20.28 29.79 0.61
C PHE A 262 -19.58 31.05 0.07
N MET A 263 -19.93 31.53 -1.13
CA MET A 263 -19.74 32.92 -1.51
C MET A 263 -21.02 33.69 -1.16
N SER A 264 -21.31 33.84 0.13
CA SER A 264 -22.09 34.99 0.57
C SER A 264 -21.17 36.20 0.46
N GLU A 265 -21.52 37.11 -0.44
CA GLU A 265 -20.86 38.39 -0.68
C GLU A 265 -20.46 39.10 0.63
N PRO A 266 -19.30 39.78 0.69
CA PRO A 266 -19.09 40.76 1.73
C PRO A 266 -20.12 41.86 1.51
N SER A 267 -21.05 41.99 2.45
CA SER A 267 -21.96 43.14 2.52
C SER A 267 -21.12 44.42 2.46
N ARG A 268 -21.40 45.27 1.47
CA ARG A 268 -20.91 46.65 1.41
C ARG A 268 -21.46 47.39 2.62
N GLY A 269 -20.69 47.41 3.72
CA GLY A 269 -20.97 48.17 4.91
C GLY A 269 -20.81 49.67 4.67
N GLY A 270 -21.96 50.33 4.57
CA GLY A 270 -22.24 51.76 4.66
C GLY A 270 -21.11 52.72 5.01
N SER A 271 -20.80 53.59 4.05
CA SER A 271 -20.36 54.95 4.30
C SER A 271 -21.41 55.71 5.13
N ARG A 272 -21.05 56.10 6.36
CA ARG A 272 -21.67 57.25 7.02
C ARG A 272 -20.57 58.27 7.30
N GLU A 273 -20.58 59.30 6.47
CA GLU A 273 -20.06 60.62 6.79
C GLU A 273 -20.69 61.10 8.10
N ALA A 274 -19.87 61.67 8.97
CA ALA A 274 -20.30 62.65 9.95
C ALA A 274 -19.26 63.78 9.96
N VAL A 275 -19.51 64.77 9.10
CA VAL A 275 -19.02 66.13 9.21
C VAL A 275 -20.16 66.93 9.83
N GLY A 276 -19.87 67.74 10.85
CA GLY A 276 -20.78 68.76 11.40
C GLY A 276 -21.19 68.49 12.83
#